data_AF-A0A9D9X5P1-F1
#
_entry.id   AF-A0A9D9X5P1-F1
#
_cell.length_a   1.000
_cell.length_b   1.000
_cell.length_c   1.000
_cell.angle_alpha   90.00
_cell.angle_beta   90.00
_cell.angle_gamma   90.00
#
_symmetry.space_group_name_H-M   'P 1'
#
loop_
_entity.id
_entity.type
_entity.pdbx_description
1 polymer ?
#
loop_
_entity_poly.entity_id
_entity_poly.type
_entity_poly.pdbx_seq_one_letter_code
_entity_poly.pdbx_strand_id
1 'polypeptide(L)' 'MDSSITTHSVISSDKVEGTSVFNQAGDKLGSIDDLMIDKHSGHVRYAVMEFGGFLGMGTDRYPLPWSLLKYD' A
#
# COMPACT_ATOMS: atom_id res chain seq x y z
N MET A 1 -17.14 -15.11 22.25
CA MET A 1 -16.34 -15.10 21.02
C MET A 1 -16.99 -14.07 20.12
N ASP A 2 -16.54 -12.83 20.21
CA ASP A 2 -17.09 -11.73 19.41
C ASP A 2 -16.03 -11.36 18.38
N SER A 3 -16.36 -11.60 17.12
CA SER A 3 -15.57 -11.20 15.97
C SER A 3 -15.87 -9.73 15.71
N SER A 4 -15.11 -8.84 16.36
CA SER A 4 -15.12 -7.41 16.03
C SER A 4 -14.52 -7.21 14.65
N ILE A 5 -15.39 -7.31 13.64
CA ILE A 5 -15.15 -6.89 12.26
C ILE A 5 -14.71 -5.42 12.34
N THR A 6 -13.50 -5.12 11.85
CA THR A 6 -12.80 -3.84 11.91
C THR A 6 -13.73 -2.65 11.61
N THR A 7 -14.14 -1.92 12.65
CA THR A 7 -15.28 -0.99 12.66
C THR A 7 -15.05 0.38 12.01
N HIS A 8 -14.00 0.58 11.22
CA HIS A 8 -13.68 1.89 10.63
C HIS A 8 -13.35 1.77 9.14
N SER A 9 -14.17 2.41 8.31
CA SER A 9 -14.02 2.46 6.84
C SER A 9 -12.92 3.42 6.37
N VAL A 10 -11.99 3.77 7.26
CA VAL A 10 -10.89 4.71 7.01
C VAL A 10 -9.62 4.19 7.67
N ILE A 11 -8.50 4.43 7.01
CA ILE A 11 -7.16 4.12 7.50
C ILE A 11 -6.30 5.38 7.38
N SER A 12 -5.44 5.62 8.37
CA SER A 12 -4.50 6.74 8.34
C SER A 12 -3.36 6.44 7.38
N SER A 13 -2.86 7.45 6.65
CA SER A 13 -1.81 7.26 5.63
C SER A 13 -0.52 6.70 6.20
N ASP A 14 -0.14 7.12 7.42
CA ASP A 14 1.02 6.63 8.16
C ASP A 14 0.97 5.12 8.48
N LYS A 15 -0.22 4.52 8.48
CA LYS A 15 -0.39 3.07 8.59
C LYS A 15 -0.31 2.37 7.25
N VAL A 16 -0.61 3.05 6.15
CA VAL A 16 -0.56 2.48 4.81
C VAL A 16 0.89 2.47 4.31
N GLU A 17 1.61 3.56 4.49
CA GLU A 17 3.03 3.69 4.20
C GLU A 17 3.84 2.64 5.00
N GLY A 18 4.81 1.99 4.37
CA GLY A 18 5.57 0.87 4.90
C GLY A 18 4.84 -0.48 4.92
N THR A 19 3.54 -0.54 4.62
CA THR A 19 2.79 -1.81 4.57
C THR A 19 3.36 -2.72 3.49
N SER A 20 3.61 -3.99 3.85
CA SER A 20 4.13 -4.97 2.90
C SER A 20 3.08 -5.35 1.85
N VAL A 21 3.47 -5.36 0.59
CA VAL A 21 2.62 -5.77 -0.53
C VAL A 21 2.94 -7.21 -0.91
N PHE A 22 1.92 -8.02 -1.09
CA PHE A 22 2.03 -9.43 -1.48
C PHE A 22 1.27 -9.70 -2.76
N ASN A 23 1.73 -10.68 -3.55
CA ASN A 23 0.95 -11.21 -4.67
C ASN A 23 -0.10 -12.23 -4.17
N GLN A 24 -0.93 -12.74 -5.08
CA GLN A 24 -1.96 -13.75 -4.76
C GLN A 24 -1.39 -15.09 -4.29
N ALA A 25 -0.11 -15.38 -4.56
CA ALA A 25 0.57 -16.58 -4.09
C ALA A 25 1.17 -16.41 -2.68
N GLY A 26 1.11 -15.20 -2.10
CA GLY A 26 1.67 -14.89 -0.79
C GLY A 26 3.15 -14.46 -0.83
N ASP A 27 3.73 -14.24 -2.01
CA ASP A 27 5.10 -13.74 -2.12
C ASP A 27 5.15 -12.24 -1.84
N LYS A 28 6.08 -11.81 -0.98
CA LYS A 28 6.31 -10.38 -0.73
C LYS A 28 6.93 -9.72 -1.96
N LEU A 29 6.24 -8.71 -2.49
CA LEU A 29 6.70 -7.92 -3.63
C LEU A 29 7.50 -6.70 -3.20
N GLY A 30 7.11 -6.05 -2.09
CA GLY A 30 7.69 -4.78 -1.67
C GLY A 30 6.96 -4.16 -0.48
N SER A 31 7.03 -2.84 -0.37
CA SER A 31 6.29 -2.01 0.58
C SER A 31 5.65 -0.81 -0.10
N ILE A 32 4.56 -0.30 0.45
CA ILE A 32 4.01 1.00 0.02
C ILE A 32 4.96 2.10 0.49
N ASP A 33 5.42 2.95 -0.43
CA ASP A 33 6.27 4.11 -0.14
C ASP A 33 5.43 5.37 0.02
N ASP A 34 4.57 5.67 -0.96
CA ASP A 34 3.75 6.88 -0.97
C ASP A 34 2.31 6.64 -1.49
N LEU A 35 1.39 7.53 -1.11
CA LEU A 35 0.05 7.63 -1.71
C LEU A 35 -0.08 8.86 -2.60
N MET A 36 -0.56 8.66 -3.82
CA MET A 36 -0.70 9.73 -4.80
C MET A 36 -2.14 10.22 -4.83
N ILE A 37 -2.35 11.38 -4.21
CA ILE A 37 -3.66 12.00 -4.03
C ILE A 37 -3.93 12.98 -5.17
N ASP A 38 -5.09 12.84 -5.81
CA ASP A 38 -5.59 13.81 -6.75
C ASP A 38 -5.92 15.12 -6.02
N LYS A 39 -5.22 16.20 -6.38
CA LYS A 39 -5.32 17.49 -5.67
C LYS A 39 -6.70 18.12 -5.72
N HIS A 40 -7.54 17.76 -6.69
CA HIS A 40 -8.85 18.37 -6.88
C HIS A 40 -9.96 17.58 -6.20
N SER A 41 -9.94 16.25 -6.31
CA SER A 41 -10.96 15.37 -5.72
C SER A 41 -10.62 14.89 -4.31
N GLY A 42 -9.34 14.93 -3.91
CA GLY A 42 -8.87 14.38 -2.64
C GLY A 42 -8.81 12.84 -2.62
N HIS A 43 -9.10 12.17 -3.74
CA HIS A 43 -9.06 10.72 -3.82
C HIS A 43 -7.64 10.20 -4.10
N VAL A 44 -7.30 9.05 -3.50
CA VAL A 44 -6.08 8.32 -3.84
C VAL A 44 -6.23 7.72 -5.24
N ARG A 45 -5.33 8.06 -6.14
CA ARG A 45 -5.32 7.55 -7.53
C ARG A 45 -4.56 6.24 -7.62
N TYR A 46 -3.38 6.21 -7.00
CA TYR A 46 -2.51 5.05 -6.95
C TYR A 46 -1.60 5.14 -5.72
N ALA A 47 -1.14 3.98 -5.26
CA ALA A 47 -0.04 3.89 -4.32
C ALA A 47 1.26 3.68 -5.11
N VAL A 48 2.38 4.13 -4.57
CA VAL A 48 3.71 3.80 -5.08
C VAL A 48 4.23 2.65 -4.23
N MET A 49 4.51 1.51 -4.88
CA MET A 49 5.22 0.40 -4.25
C MET A 49 6.70 0.55 -4.53
N GLU A 50 7.52 0.52 -3.49
CA GLU A 50 8.96 0.31 -3.62
C GLU A 50 9.27 -1.19 -3.54
N PHE A 51 10.19 -1.65 -4.38
CA PHE A 51 10.67 -3.02 -4.40
C PHE A 51 12.13 -3.08 -4.81
N GLY A 52 12.84 -4.10 -4.34
CA GLY A 52 14.29 -4.16 -4.42
C GLY A 52 14.95 -3.29 -3.33
N GLY A 53 16.18 -3.65 -2.94
CA GLY A 53 16.90 -2.96 -1.88
C GLY A 53 16.94 -3.72 -0.56
N PHE A 54 17.80 -4.73 -0.47
CA PHE A 54 18.26 -5.28 0.82
C PHE A 54 19.71 -4.87 1.16
N LEU A 55 20.42 -4.18 0.25
CA LEU A 55 21.84 -3.81 0.40
C LEU A 55 22.20 -2.49 -0.31
N GLY A 56 21.53 -1.39 0.05
CA GLY A 56 22.06 -0.03 -0.15
C GLY A 56 22.18 0.53 -1.57
N MET A 57 21.75 -0.16 -2.64
CA MET A 57 21.67 0.43 -3.98
C MET A 57 20.48 -0.09 -4.79
N GLY A 58 19.70 0.84 -5.34
CA GLY A 58 18.60 0.60 -6.28
C GLY A 58 17.30 0.17 -5.60
N THR A 59 16.43 1.13 -5.28
CA THR A 59 15.00 0.87 -5.11
C THR A 59 14.30 1.24 -6.42
N ASP A 60 13.51 0.31 -6.95
CA ASP A 60 12.61 0.61 -8.05
C ASP A 60 11.24 0.97 -7.48
N ARG A 61 10.55 1.88 -8.15
CA ARG A 61 9.22 2.36 -7.75
C ARG A 61 8.21 2.01 -8.84
N TYR A 62 7.10 1.41 -8.44
CA TYR A 62 6.03 1.03 -9.35
C TYR A 62 4.67 1.57 -8.88
N PRO A 63 3.92 2.29 -9.73
CA PRO A 63 2.59 2.76 -9.39
C PRO A 63 1.57 1.62 -9.46
N LEU A 64 0.79 1.45 -8.39
CA LEU A 64 -0.30 0.49 -8.28
C LEU A 64 -1.64 1.24 -8.14
N PRO A 65 -2.61 1.03 -9.04
CA PRO A 65 -3.95 1.58 -8.87
C PRO A 65 -4.51 1.23 -7.48
N TRP A 66 -5.02 2.22 -6.76
CA TRP A 66 -5.49 2.03 -5.38
C TRP A 66 -6.57 0.94 -5.27
N SER A 67 -7.42 0.84 -6.29
CA SER A 67 -8.49 -0.16 -6.39
C SER A 67 -8.02 -1.62 -6.49
N LEU A 68 -6.75 -1.87 -6.78
CA LEU A 68 -6.19 -3.24 -6.83
C LEU A 68 -5.72 -3.72 -5.46
N LEU A 69 -5.49 -2.80 -4.52
CA LEU A 69 -5.02 -3.13 -3.19
C LEU A 69 -6.19 -3.59 -2.32
N LYS A 70 -6.01 -4.73 -1.65
CA LYS A 70 -6.91 -5.23 -0.63
C LYS A 70 -6.16 -5.21 0.69
N TYR A 71 -6.75 -4.57 1.68
CA TYR A 71 -6.18 -4.48 3.02
C TYR A 71 -6.82 -5.58 3.88
N ASP A 72 -6.00 -6.47 4.42
CA ASP A 72 -6.41 -7.58 5.29
C ASP A 72 -6.48 -7.16 6.77
#